data_AF-A0A370NLB4-F1
#
_entry.id   AF-A0A370NLB4-F1
#
_cell.length_a   1.000
_cell.length_b   1.000
_cell.length_c   1.000
_cell.angle_alpha   90.00
_cell.angle_beta   90.00
_cell.angle_gamma   90.00
#
_symmetry.space_group_name_H-M   'P 1'
#
loop_
_entity.id
_entity.type
_entity.pdbx_description
1 polymer ?
#
loop_
_entity_poly.entity_id
_entity_poly.type
_entity_poly.pdbx_seq_one_letter_code
_entity_poly.pdbx_strand_id
1 'polypeptide(L)'
;MHPFLLRCIDGRVFPIEAAAHHTAFKKACKQAGLTDLPWHDLSHTAITRLAAKLPNRIELAAVFGHRSLTVLKRYYHSSAAELAKKIG
;
A
#
# COMPACT_ATOMS: atom_id res chain seq x y z
N MET A 1 5.43 21.97 -18.54
CA MET A 1 6.26 20.92 -17.88
C MET A 1 5.54 19.60 -18.14
N HIS A 2 5.95 18.84 -19.17
CA HIS A 2 5.18 17.71 -19.74
C HIS A 2 5.44 16.41 -18.96
N PRO A 3 4.42 15.73 -18.41
CA PRO A 3 4.60 14.39 -17.86
C PRO A 3 4.60 13.39 -19.03
N PHE A 4 5.79 12.97 -19.45
CA PHE A 4 6.02 11.82 -20.31
C PHE A 4 5.67 10.55 -19.54
N LEU A 5 4.40 10.19 -19.49
CA LEU A 5 4.00 8.80 -19.27
C LEU A 5 3.70 8.23 -20.65
N LEU A 6 4.42 7.18 -21.05
CA LEU A 6 4.10 6.40 -22.26
C LEU A 6 2.63 5.99 -22.15
N ARG A 7 1.74 6.65 -22.89
CA ARG A 7 0.34 6.25 -22.96
C ARG A 7 0.26 5.08 -23.92
N CYS A 8 -0.36 3.99 -23.47
CA CYS A 8 -0.93 3.04 -24.42
C CYS A 8 -1.86 3.83 -25.36
N ILE A 9 -1.88 3.49 -26.64
CA ILE A 9 -2.70 4.18 -27.66
C ILE A 9 -4.18 4.20 -27.22
N ASP A 10 -4.59 3.17 -26.47
CA ASP A 10 -5.93 3.00 -25.91
C ASP A 10 -6.19 3.80 -24.61
N GLY A 11 -5.29 4.69 -24.20
CA GLY A 11 -5.45 5.55 -23.01
C GLY A 11 -5.16 4.91 -21.66
N ARG A 12 -4.80 3.62 -21.61
CA ARG A 12 -4.42 2.92 -20.38
C ARG A 12 -3.04 3.34 -19.88
N VAL A 13 -2.92 3.55 -18.56
CA VAL A 13 -1.63 3.81 -17.89
C VAL A 13 -0.74 2.56 -17.91
N PHE A 14 -1.34 1.40 -17.63
CA PHE A 14 -0.68 0.11 -17.78
C PHE A 14 -1.42 -0.70 -18.86
N PRO A 15 -0.78 -1.05 -19.99
CA PRO A 15 -1.40 -1.83 -21.05
C PRO A 15 -1.43 -3.32 -20.68
N ILE A 16 -2.04 -3.67 -19.55
CA ILE A 16 -2.15 -5.04 -19.07
C ILE A 16 -3.61 -5.41 -18.88
N GLU A 17 -3.95 -6.64 -19.26
CA GLU A 17 -5.26 -7.21 -19.01
C GLU A 17 -5.47 -7.48 -17.51
N ALA A 18 -6.72 -7.37 -17.06
CA ALA A 18 -7.04 -7.62 -15.65
C ALA A 18 -6.73 -9.07 -15.26
N ALA A 19 -6.70 -10.06 -16.14
CA ALA A 19 -6.23 -11.39 -15.77
C ALA A 19 -4.69 -11.49 -15.67
N ALA A 20 -3.96 -10.62 -16.38
CA ALA A 20 -2.50 -10.68 -16.49
C ALA A 20 -1.78 -10.23 -15.21
N HIS A 21 -2.39 -9.36 -14.39
CA HIS A 21 -1.74 -8.85 -13.17
C HIS A 21 -1.39 -9.98 -12.19
N HIS A 22 -2.31 -10.93 -11.97
CA HIS A 22 -2.11 -11.99 -10.99
C HIS A 22 -1.04 -12.98 -11.45
N THR A 23 -1.00 -13.28 -12.75
CA THR A 23 0.05 -14.12 -13.35
C THR A 23 1.42 -13.45 -13.27
N ALA A 24 1.51 -12.17 -13.58
CA ALA A 24 2.74 -11.40 -13.44
C ALA A 24 3.23 -11.36 -11.98
N PHE A 25 2.32 -11.17 -11.02
CA PHE A 25 2.63 -11.23 -9.60
C PHE A 25 3.17 -12.60 -9.17
N LYS A 26 2.51 -13.69 -9.54
CA LYS A 26 2.99 -15.05 -9.22
C LYS A 26 4.37 -15.33 -9.81
N LYS A 27 4.63 -14.86 -11.04
CA LYS A 27 5.96 -14.97 -11.66
C LYS A 27 7.02 -14.19 -10.87
N ALA A 28 6.70 -12.97 -10.45
CA ALA A 28 7.60 -12.17 -9.61
C ALA A 28 7.88 -12.83 -8.26
N CYS A 29 6.86 -13.38 -7.57
CA CYS A 29 7.04 -14.14 -6.34
C CYS A 29 7.98 -15.34 -6.55
N LYS A 30 7.79 -16.10 -7.63
CA LYS A 30 8.66 -17.23 -7.98
C LYS A 30 10.11 -16.79 -8.22
N GLN A 31 10.32 -15.69 -8.93
CA GLN A 31 11.65 -15.13 -9.18
C GLN A 31 12.33 -14.63 -7.89
N ALA A 32 11.54 -14.11 -6.95
CA ALA A 32 12.02 -13.68 -5.64
C ALA A 32 12.16 -14.83 -4.61
N GLY A 33 11.83 -16.08 -4.99
CA GLY A 33 11.85 -17.22 -4.08
C GLY A 33 10.78 -17.17 -2.98
N LEU A 34 9.72 -16.37 -3.16
CA LEU A 34 8.64 -16.20 -2.19
C LEU A 34 7.56 -17.28 -2.41
N THR A 35 7.29 -18.06 -1.36
CA THR A 35 6.21 -19.04 -1.32
C THR A 35 5.03 -18.51 -0.51
N ASP A 36 3.82 -18.82 -0.95
CA ASP A 36 2.58 -18.52 -0.21
C ASP A 36 2.42 -17.04 0.19
N LEU A 37 2.65 -16.13 -0.77
CA LEU A 37 2.39 -14.69 -0.59
C LEU A 37 1.12 -14.28 -1.35
N PRO A 38 -0.02 -14.10 -0.65
CA PRO A 38 -1.22 -13.52 -1.21
C PRO A 38 -1.03 -12.07 -1.67
N TRP A 39 -1.77 -11.66 -2.71
CA TRP A 39 -1.72 -10.29 -3.22
C TRP A 39 -2.10 -9.23 -2.16
N HIS A 40 -3.03 -9.56 -1.27
CA HIS A 40 -3.50 -8.62 -0.23
C HIS A 40 -2.42 -8.34 0.84
N ASP A 41 -1.42 -9.22 0.99
CA ASP A 41 -0.33 -9.02 1.94
C ASP A 41 0.64 -7.92 1.53
N LEU A 42 0.71 -7.59 0.23
CA LEU A 42 1.43 -6.40 -0.23
C LEU A 42 0.79 -5.13 0.34
N SER A 43 -0.55 -5.07 0.35
CA SER A 43 -1.27 -3.95 0.93
C SER A 43 -1.07 -3.89 2.45
N HIS A 44 -1.10 -5.04 3.14
CA HIS A 44 -0.78 -5.10 4.57
C HIS A 44 0.64 -4.62 4.88
N THR A 45 1.61 -5.09 4.12
CA THR A 45 3.01 -4.70 4.30
C THR A 45 3.22 -3.22 4.03
N ALA A 46 2.62 -2.68 2.98
CA ALA A 46 2.68 -1.26 2.66
C ALA A 46 2.06 -0.41 3.78
N ILE A 47 0.88 -0.79 4.30
CA ILE A 47 0.22 -0.09 5.41
C ILE A 47 1.09 -0.13 6.66
N THR A 48 1.61 -1.29 7.04
CA THR A 48 2.47 -1.44 8.23
C THR A 48 3.74 -0.58 8.12
N ARG A 49 4.41 -0.60 6.95
CA ARG A 49 5.60 0.22 6.71
C ARG A 49 5.29 1.72 6.74
N LEU A 50 4.14 2.13 6.23
CA LEU A 50 3.74 3.54 6.21
C LEU A 50 3.26 4.02 7.58
N ALA A 51 2.59 3.16 8.36
CA ALA A 51 2.18 3.46 9.73
C ALA A 51 3.36 3.75 10.65
N ALA A 52 4.54 3.17 10.39
CA ALA A 52 5.78 3.51 11.10
C ALA A 52 6.29 4.93 10.81
N LYS A 53 5.88 5.54 9.68
CA LYS A 53 6.32 6.87 9.25
C LYS A 53 5.27 7.96 9.48
N LEU A 54 3.98 7.59 9.51
CA LEU A 54 2.86 8.51 9.69
C LEU A 54 2.25 8.33 11.09
N PRO A 55 2.43 9.29 12.00
CA PRO A 55 1.93 9.17 13.36
C PRO A 55 0.45 9.55 13.48
N ASN A 56 -0.25 9.82 12.37
CA ASN A 56 -1.66 10.19 12.35
C ASN A 56 -2.47 9.23 11.46
N ARG A 57 -3.53 8.64 12.03
CA ARG A 57 -4.40 7.66 11.37
C ARG A 57 -5.20 8.27 10.21
N ILE A 58 -5.51 9.57 10.29
CA ILE A 58 -6.26 10.29 9.27
C ILE A 58 -5.41 10.49 8.03
N GLU A 59 -4.15 10.88 8.21
CA GLU A 59 -3.17 11.00 7.12
C GLU A 59 -2.92 9.66 6.45
N LEU A 60 -2.77 8.59 7.23
CA LEU A 60 -2.62 7.24 6.70
C LEU A 60 -3.84 6.80 5.86
N ALA A 61 -5.06 7.14 6.30
CA ALA A 61 -6.30 6.86 5.57
C ALA A 61 -6.44 7.67 4.28
N ALA A 62 -5.99 8.93 4.28
CA ALA A 62 -5.98 9.79 3.11
C ALA A 62 -5.01 9.26 2.03
N VAL A 63 -3.83 8.79 2.42
CA VAL A 63 -2.83 8.25 1.47
C VAL A 63 -3.28 6.95 0.83
N PHE A 64 -3.96 6.07 1.57
CA PHE A 64 -4.41 4.76 1.05
C PHE A 64 -5.76 4.79 0.31
N GLY A 65 -6.45 5.94 0.24
CA GLY A 65 -7.73 6.07 -0.44
C GLY A 65 -8.84 5.28 0.26
N HIS A 66 -9.34 5.81 1.38
CA HIS A 66 -10.56 5.35 2.10
C HIS A 66 -10.72 3.83 2.28
N ARG A 67 -9.73 3.14 2.87
CA ARG A 67 -10.01 1.87 3.58
C ARG A 67 -10.37 2.18 5.03
N SER A 68 -11.59 1.78 5.42
CA SER A 68 -12.20 1.96 6.75
C SER A 68 -11.18 2.08 7.89
N LEU A 69 -11.29 3.17 8.69
CA LEU A 69 -10.46 3.42 9.87
C LEU A 69 -10.42 2.22 10.82
N THR A 70 -11.46 1.38 10.81
CA THR A 70 -11.56 0.14 11.58
C THR A 70 -10.46 -0.86 11.23
N VAL A 71 -10.04 -0.95 9.96
CA VAL A 71 -8.93 -1.83 9.54
C VAL A 71 -7.58 -1.24 9.94
N LEU A 72 -7.44 0.09 9.84
CA LEU A 72 -6.21 0.79 10.20
C LEU A 72 -5.89 0.75 11.71
N LYS A 73 -6.91 0.54 12.57
CA LYS A 73 -6.71 0.34 14.02
C LYS A 73 -5.71 -0.79 14.33
N ARG A 74 -5.65 -1.84 13.51
CA ARG A 74 -4.75 -3.00 13.70
C ARG A 74 -3.27 -2.66 13.47
N TYR A 75 -2.98 -1.62 12.68
CA TYR A 75 -1.61 -1.27 12.28
C TYR A 75 -1.03 -0.14 13.12
N TYR A 76 -1.84 0.51 13.97
CA TYR A 76 -1.40 1.64 14.76
C TYR A 76 -1.20 1.24 16.22
N HIS A 77 0.06 1.05 16.59
CA HIS A 77 0.53 0.80 17.95
C HIS A 77 1.18 2.07 18.48
N SER A 78 0.37 3.03 18.94
CA SER A 78 0.92 4.19 19.65
C SER A 78 1.16 3.81 21.09
N SER A 79 2.40 3.96 21.56
CA SER A 79 2.70 3.86 22.98
C SER A 79 2.16 5.09 23.71
N ALA A 80 1.80 4.94 25.00
CA ALA A 80 1.35 6.06 25.83
C ALA A 80 2.39 7.20 25.88
N ALA A 81 3.69 6.85 25.80
CA ALA A 81 4.78 7.81 25.76
C ALA A 81 4.77 8.68 24.49
N GLU A 82 4.46 8.10 23.33
CA GLU A 82 4.37 8.83 22.05
C GLU A 82 3.10 9.69 21.96
N LEU A 83 2.02 9.29 22.64
CA LEU A 83 0.83 10.14 22.81
C LEU A 83 1.12 11.32 23.74
N ALA A 84 1.83 11.12 24.85
CA ALA A 84 2.18 12.18 25.78
C ALA A 84 3.02 13.29 25.14
N LYS A 85 3.99 12.94 24.29
CA LYS A 85 4.80 13.91 23.51
C LYS A 85 4.01 14.79 22.53
N LYS A 86 2.79 14.40 22.17
CA LYS A 86 1.93 15.18 21.25
C LYS A 86 1.01 16.15 21.98
N ILE A 87 0.85 16.01 23.30
CA ILE A 87 -0.12 16.77 24.11
C ILE A 87 0.61 17.71 25.10
N GLY A 88 1.87 17.43 25.44
CA GLY A 88 2.78 18.36 26.12
C GLY A 88 3.58 19.18 25.13
#